data_AF-A0A6A5AE10-F1
#
_entry.id   AF-A0A6A5AE10-F1
#
_cell.length_a   1.000
_cell.length_b   1.000
_cell.length_c   1.000
_cell.angle_alpha   90.00
_cell.angle_beta   90.00
_cell.angle_gamma   90.00
#
_symmetry.space_group_name_H-M   'P 1'
#
loop_
_entity.id
_entity.type
_entity.pdbx_description
1 polymer ?
#
loop_
_entity_poly.entity_id
_entity_poly.type
_entity_poly.pdbx_seq_one_letter_code
_entity_poly.pdbx_strand_id
1 'polypeptide(L)'
;MLTRVLARSAAPLRTAAASGRFLSTASHDDFKPKYHAAPSSDKDDVLKLIENHVNTYPVMLYMKGTPSSPQCGFSRQVVQILHAQGVSFDSVNVLDHEEIRDGVKEFS
;
A
#
# COMPACT_ATOMS: atom_id res chain seq x y z
N MET A 1 35.93 -8.66 70.84
CA MET A 1 36.06 -8.07 69.49
C MET A 1 34.98 -8.72 68.63
N LEU A 2 33.81 -8.08 68.47
CA LEU A 2 33.46 -7.21 67.33
C LEU A 2 33.52 -8.03 66.01
N THR A 3 32.47 -8.25 65.23
CA THR A 3 31.35 -7.36 64.85
C THR A 3 30.17 -8.16 64.24
N ARG A 4 28.94 -7.71 64.53
CA ARG A 4 27.75 -7.90 63.67
C ARG A 4 27.91 -7.04 62.41
N VAL A 5 27.58 -7.55 61.22
CA VAL A 5 27.10 -6.71 60.11
C VAL A 5 26.01 -7.46 59.32
N LEU A 6 24.88 -6.78 59.16
CA LEU A 6 23.69 -7.18 58.42
C LEU A 6 23.95 -7.26 56.91
N ALA A 7 23.56 -8.36 56.27
CA ALA A 7 23.40 -8.40 54.81
C ALA A 7 22.01 -7.86 54.43
N ARG A 8 21.99 -6.65 53.87
CA ARG A 8 20.79 -5.98 53.33
C ARG A 8 20.55 -6.44 51.89
N SER A 9 19.28 -6.65 51.58
CA SER A 9 18.63 -6.68 50.28
C SER A 9 19.37 -5.99 49.12
N ALA A 10 19.54 -6.70 48.00
CA ALA A 10 19.79 -6.14 46.69
C ALA A 10 18.89 -6.85 45.66
N ALA A 11 17.86 -6.15 45.20
CA ALA A 11 16.96 -6.59 44.15
C ALA A 11 17.71 -6.71 42.80
N PRO A 12 17.35 -7.67 41.92
CA PRO A 12 17.91 -7.71 40.58
C PRO A 12 17.38 -6.54 39.75
N LEU A 13 18.33 -5.87 39.10
CA LEU A 13 18.14 -4.78 38.16
C LEU A 13 17.25 -5.25 37.00
N ARG A 14 16.11 -4.58 36.77
CA ARG A 14 15.24 -4.77 35.59
C ARG A 14 16.06 -4.44 34.33
N THR A 15 16.44 -5.46 33.56
CA THR A 15 16.82 -5.28 32.16
C THR A 15 15.56 -5.07 31.34
N ALA A 16 15.38 -3.85 30.87
CA ALA A 16 14.39 -3.51 29.87
C ALA A 16 14.79 -4.11 28.52
N ALA A 17 13.99 -5.05 28.03
CA ALA A 17 13.94 -5.40 26.61
C ALA A 17 12.47 -5.36 26.20
N ALA A 18 11.99 -4.15 25.88
CA ALA A 18 10.75 -3.98 25.15
C ALA A 18 11.04 -4.31 23.68
N SER A 19 10.73 -5.52 23.25
CA SER A 19 10.61 -5.86 21.84
C SER A 19 9.50 -6.88 21.67
N GLY A 20 8.50 -6.50 20.88
CA GLY A 20 7.44 -7.39 20.41
C GLY A 20 6.17 -7.38 21.26
N ARG A 21 5.35 -6.35 21.10
CA ARG A 21 3.90 -6.47 21.34
C ARG A 21 3.29 -7.37 20.25
N PHE A 22 2.26 -8.11 20.63
CA PHE A 22 1.31 -8.90 19.81
C PHE A 22 1.76 -10.29 19.31
N LEU A 23 1.93 -11.22 20.25
CA LEU A 23 1.70 -12.64 19.98
C LEU A 23 0.18 -12.90 19.99
N SER A 24 -0.47 -12.75 18.83
CA SER A 24 -1.85 -13.21 18.63
C SER A 24 -1.85 -14.74 18.61
N THR A 25 -2.21 -15.37 19.73
CA THR A 25 -2.36 -16.83 19.85
C THR A 25 -3.74 -17.32 19.40
N ALA A 26 -4.47 -16.55 18.57
CA ALA A 26 -5.86 -16.82 18.23
C ALA A 26 -6.15 -16.96 16.71
N SER A 27 -5.15 -17.32 15.90
CA SER A 27 -5.37 -17.53 14.46
C SER A 27 -4.80 -18.87 14.03
N HIS A 28 -5.70 -19.78 13.66
CA HIS A 28 -5.41 -21.10 13.11
C HIS A 28 -4.49 -20.98 11.88
N ASP A 29 -3.63 -21.97 11.64
CA ASP A 29 -2.61 -21.95 10.56
C ASP A 29 -3.18 -21.68 9.16
N ASP A 30 -4.47 -21.97 8.96
CA ASP A 30 -5.22 -21.80 7.71
C ASP A 30 -5.48 -20.32 7.34
N PHE A 31 -5.39 -19.41 8.31
CA PHE A 31 -5.54 -17.96 8.10
C PHE A 31 -4.20 -17.22 8.02
N LYS A 32 -3.08 -17.94 7.89
CA LYS A 32 -1.78 -17.30 7.70
C LYS A 32 -1.76 -16.53 6.37
N PRO A 33 -1.36 -15.25 6.36
CA PRO A 33 -1.24 -14.49 5.13
C PRO A 33 -0.29 -15.21 4.17
N LYS A 34 -0.77 -15.52 2.97
CA LYS A 34 0.08 -16.00 1.88
C LYS A 34 0.58 -14.79 1.11
N TYR A 35 1.86 -14.49 1.27
CA TYR A 35 2.52 -13.44 0.49
C TYR A 35 2.90 -14.03 -0.87
N HIS A 36 2.33 -13.50 -1.95
CA HIS A 36 2.81 -13.75 -3.30
C HIS A 36 3.93 -12.75 -3.60
N ALA A 37 5.11 -13.25 -3.98
CA ALA A 37 6.21 -12.38 -4.40
C ALA A 37 5.81 -11.65 -5.70
N ALA A 38 5.91 -10.32 -5.68
CA ALA A 38 5.58 -9.49 -6.84
C ALA A 38 6.58 -9.73 -7.99
N PRO A 39 6.13 -9.76 -9.26
CA PRO A 39 7.01 -9.87 -10.40
C PRO A 39 7.93 -8.65 -10.51
N SER A 40 9.20 -8.90 -10.79
CA SER A 40 10.25 -7.91 -10.98
C SER A 40 10.14 -7.29 -12.38
N SER A 41 9.26 -6.31 -12.55
CA SER A 41 9.22 -5.47 -13.75
C SER A 41 10.04 -4.19 -13.55
N ASP A 42 10.55 -3.62 -14.65
CA ASP A 42 11.37 -2.41 -14.67
C ASP A 42 10.54 -1.17 -14.29
N LYS A 43 10.31 -1.01 -12.98
CA LYS A 43 9.43 0.02 -12.38
C LYS A 43 9.74 1.43 -12.86
N ASP A 44 11.02 1.76 -13.03
CA ASP A 44 11.46 3.11 -13.38
C ASP A 44 10.92 3.57 -14.74
N ASP A 45 10.74 2.66 -15.70
CA ASP A 45 10.22 3.00 -17.02
C ASP A 45 8.71 3.23 -17.00
N VAL A 46 7.99 2.49 -16.17
CA VAL A 46 6.55 2.69 -15.95
C VAL A 46 6.29 4.02 -15.25
N LEU A 47 7.12 4.40 -14.27
CA LEU A 47 7.01 5.70 -13.61
C LEU A 47 7.23 6.85 -14.58
N LYS A 48 8.25 6.77 -15.46
CA LYS A 48 8.46 7.77 -16.53
C LYS A 48 7.27 7.85 -17.48
N LEU A 49 6.66 6.71 -17.81
CA LEU A 49 5.48 6.67 -18.67
C LEU A 49 4.28 7.36 -18.00
N ILE A 50 4.04 7.11 -16.71
CA ILE A 50 2.98 7.76 -15.92
C ILE A 50 3.24 9.27 -15.83
N GLU A 51 4.47 9.68 -15.56
CA GLU A 51 4.88 11.08 -15.53
C GLU A 51 4.60 11.77 -16.88
N ASN A 52 4.94 11.11 -18.00
CA ASN A 52 4.64 11.62 -19.34
C ASN A 52 3.14 11.78 -19.57
N HIS A 53 2.31 10.82 -19.14
CA HIS A 53 0.85 10.94 -19.25
C HIS A 53 0.31 12.14 -18.49
N VAL A 54 0.73 12.32 -17.23
CA VAL A 54 0.26 13.42 -16.38
C VAL A 54 0.71 14.79 -16.92
N ASN A 55 1.88 14.86 -17.55
CA ASN A 55 2.39 16.09 -18.17
C ASN A 55 1.74 16.39 -19.53
N THR A 56 1.37 15.37 -20.30
CA THR A 56 0.82 15.53 -21.66
C THR A 56 -0.67 15.84 -21.63
N TYR A 57 -1.42 15.15 -20.78
CA TYR A 57 -2.87 15.24 -20.73
C TYR A 57 -3.32 16.10 -19.56
N PRO A 58 -4.14 17.16 -19.79
CA PRO A 58 -4.60 18.02 -18.72
C PRO A 58 -5.47 17.29 -17.69
N VAL A 59 -6.18 16.24 -18.13
CA VAL A 59 -6.96 15.35 -17.27
C VAL A 59 -6.73 13.91 -17.73
N MET A 60 -6.05 13.14 -16.87
CA MET A 60 -5.76 11.72 -17.10
C MET A 60 -6.47 10.86 -16.07
N LEU A 61 -7.29 9.90 -16.53
CA LEU A 61 -8.09 9.02 -15.69
C LEU A 61 -7.56 7.58 -15.70
N TYR A 62 -6.95 7.16 -14.59
CA TYR A 62 -6.65 5.76 -14.34
C TYR A 62 -7.88 5.06 -13.74
N MET A 63 -8.45 4.10 -14.45
CA MET A 63 -9.72 3.47 -14.06
C MET A 63 -9.75 1.96 -14.30
N LYS A 64 -10.77 1.29 -13.75
CA LYS A 64 -11.05 -0.14 -13.97
C LYS A 64 -12.03 -0.30 -15.12
N GLY A 65 -11.57 -0.90 -16.21
CA GLY A 65 -12.29 -0.94 -17.49
C GLY A 65 -12.03 0.31 -18.33
N THR A 66 -12.92 0.59 -19.28
CA THR A 66 -12.83 1.76 -20.17
C THR A 66 -14.00 2.71 -19.93
N PRO A 67 -13.95 3.98 -20.41
CA PRO A 67 -15.07 4.92 -20.27
C PRO A 67 -16.36 4.39 -20.91
N SER A 68 -16.25 3.59 -21.97
CA SER A 68 -17.39 2.92 -22.63
C SER A 68 -17.94 1.73 -21.84
N SER A 69 -17.07 1.02 -21.11
CA SER A 69 -17.38 -0.22 -20.39
C SER A 69 -16.68 -0.24 -19.02
N PRO A 70 -17.17 0.55 -18.03
CA PRO A 70 -16.56 0.61 -16.71
C PRO A 70 -16.85 -0.68 -15.92
N GLN A 71 -15.82 -1.25 -15.30
CA GLN A 71 -15.91 -2.52 -14.55
C GLN A 71 -16.00 -2.33 -13.03
N CYS A 72 -16.09 -1.08 -12.56
CA CYS A 72 -16.22 -0.74 -11.14
C CYS A 72 -17.21 0.40 -10.94
N GLY A 73 -18.02 0.33 -9.89
CA GLY A 73 -19.01 1.37 -9.57
C GLY A 73 -18.39 2.76 -9.36
N PHE A 74 -17.21 2.82 -8.74
CA PHE A 74 -16.45 4.06 -8.57
C PHE A 74 -16.01 4.64 -9.92
N SER A 75 -15.40 3.81 -10.77
CA SER A 75 -14.95 4.20 -12.11
C SER A 75 -16.11 4.69 -12.97
N ARG A 76 -17.29 4.05 -12.89
CA ARG A 76 -18.51 4.50 -13.59
C ARG A 76 -18.95 5.89 -13.12
N GLN A 77 -18.96 6.14 -11.81
CA GLN A 77 -19.39 7.41 -11.25
C GLN A 77 -18.48 8.56 -11.69
N VAL A 78 -17.16 8.34 -11.69
CA VAL A 78 -16.18 9.36 -12.12
C VAL A 78 -16.38 9.72 -13.60
N VAL A 79 -16.52 8.73 -14.48
CA VAL A 79 -16.78 8.96 -15.92
C VAL A 79 -18.08 9.74 -16.12
N GLN A 80 -19.16 9.40 -15.38
CA GLN A 80 -20.43 10.13 -15.46
C GLN A 80 -20.29 11.60 -15.06
N ILE A 81 -19.53 11.89 -14.00
CA ILE A 81 -19.29 13.27 -13.55
C ILE A 81 -18.47 14.02 -14.60
N LEU A 82 -17.38 13.46 -15.10
CA LEU A 82 -16.53 14.10 -16.10
C LEU A 82 -17.29 14.41 -17.40
N HIS A 83 -18.13 13.47 -17.86
CA HIS A 83 -19.01 13.70 -19.01
C HIS A 83 -20.06 14.78 -18.73
N ALA A 84 -20.67 14.80 -17.54
CA ALA A 84 -21.65 15.81 -17.16
C ALA A 84 -21.03 17.22 -17.08
N GLN A 85 -19.76 17.33 -16.73
CA GLN A 85 -19.00 18.59 -16.74
C GLN A 85 -18.49 18.98 -18.14
N GLY A 86 -18.62 18.11 -19.14
CA GLY A 86 -18.13 18.37 -20.51
C GLY A 86 -16.61 18.45 -20.62
N VAL A 87 -15.88 17.83 -19.69
CA VAL A 87 -14.41 17.84 -19.68
C VAL A 87 -13.88 16.72 -20.57
N SER A 88 -13.00 17.05 -21.51
CA SER A 88 -12.24 16.06 -22.27
C SER A 88 -11.13 15.47 -21.40
N PHE A 89 -11.06 14.15 -21.31
CA PHE A 89 -10.03 13.43 -20.58
C PHE A 89 -9.55 12.22 -21.37
N ASP A 90 -8.32 11.79 -21.11
CA ASP A 90 -7.81 10.50 -21.59
C ASP A 90 -7.88 9.47 -20.45
N SER A 91 -7.89 8.18 -20.79
CA SER A 91 -8.10 7.11 -19.81
C SER A 91 -7.25 5.88 -20.07
N VAL A 92 -6.75 5.27 -18.99
CA VAL A 92 -6.01 4.01 -19.03
C VAL A 92 -6.68 2.97 -18.13
N ASN A 93 -6.86 1.76 -18.66
CA ASN A 93 -7.39 0.62 -17.92
C ASN A 93 -6.28 -0.06 -17.11
N VAL A 94 -6.34 0.07 -15.78
CA VAL A 94 -5.33 -0.53 -14.87
C VAL A 94 -5.48 -2.04 -14.67
N LEU A 95 -6.53 -2.65 -15.23
CA LEU A 95 -6.73 -4.11 -15.15
C LEU A 95 -5.94 -4.85 -16.22
N ASP A 96 -5.64 -4.20 -17.34
CA ASP A 96 -4.89 -4.80 -18.44
C ASP A 96 -3.37 -4.76 -18.19
N HIS A 97 -2.91 -3.80 -17.37
CA HIS A 97 -1.50 -3.57 -17.07
C HIS A 97 -1.27 -3.51 -15.55
N GLU A 98 -0.82 -4.62 -14.98
CA GLU A 98 -0.52 -4.71 -13.54
C GLU A 98 0.61 -3.76 -13.12
N GLU A 99 1.59 -3.56 -13.99
CA GLU A 99 2.72 -2.65 -13.73
C GLU A 99 2.26 -1.20 -13.57
N ILE A 100 1.33 -0.72 -14.42
CA ILE A 100 0.76 0.63 -14.31
C ILE A 100 -0.06 0.74 -13.01
N ARG A 101 -0.77 -0.31 -12.63
CA ARG A 101 -1.57 -0.31 -11.40
C ARG A 101 -0.70 -0.12 -10.16
N ASP A 102 0.48 -0.73 -10.13
CA ASP A 102 1.41 -0.58 -9.02
C ASP A 102 2.19 0.73 -9.13
N GLY A 103 2.63 1.11 -10.34
CA GLY A 103 3.30 2.39 -10.59
C GLY A 103 2.45 3.60 -10.20
N VAL A 104 1.14 3.60 -10.47
CA VAL A 104 0.23 4.70 -10.07
C VAL A 104 0.11 4.81 -8.54
N LYS A 105 0.20 3.69 -7.80
CA LYS A 105 0.20 3.72 -6.33
C LYS A 105 1.52 4.22 -5.76
N GLU A 106 2.63 4.01 -6.47
CA GLU A 106 3.96 4.48 -6.05
C GLU A 106 4.16 5.96 -6.40
N PHE A 107 3.57 6.43 -7.51
CA PHE A 107 3.66 7.81 -7.97
C PHE A 107 2.76 8.78 -7.17
N SER A 108 1.61 8.31 -6.66
CA SER A 108 0.57 9.14 -6.02
C SER A 108 0.45 8.96 -4.51
#